data_AF-A2DSL7-F1
#
_entry.id   AF-A2DSL7-F1
#
_cell.length_a   1.000
_cell.length_b   1.000
_cell.length_c   1.000
_cell.angle_alpha   90.00
_cell.angle_beta   90.00
_cell.angle_gamma   90.00
#
_symmetry.space_group_name_H-M   'P 1'
#
loop_
_entity.id
_entity.type
_entity.pdbx_description
1 polymer ?
#
loop_
_entity_poly.entity_id
_entity_poly.type
_entity_poly.pdbx_seq_one_letter_code
_entity_poly.pdbx_strand_id
1 'polypeptide(L)'
;MKLTEAQLKQACEDYEQALEFTFRVHKSDLERIDALNGVVEDFDKFFYEYVYVILASGFRAKVAARLCPLLVDCKGDLDKMREIFKNESKIKAIADVYQMKSKWKELRESFTSIDSLMQLPRIGPIVKYHLARNIGVCSCAKPDKHMVRWLEEITGSKDEDDVHVITDAIAKKVNKKEGTVDFALWVWLSHSRGEEMECCNGGLALR
;
A
#
# COMPACT_ATOMS: atom_id res chain seq x y z
N MET A 1 6.78 -5.67 -20.56
CA MET A 1 7.99 -6.24 -21.21
C MET A 1 8.02 -7.78 -21.14
N LYS A 2 9.02 -8.46 -21.74
CA LYS A 2 9.34 -9.88 -21.45
C LYS A 2 10.64 -9.97 -20.64
N LEU A 3 10.58 -10.60 -19.47
CA LEU A 3 11.76 -10.81 -18.63
C LEU A 3 12.63 -11.93 -19.18
N THR A 4 13.95 -11.73 -19.11
CA THR A 4 14.93 -12.82 -19.29
C THR A 4 14.93 -13.73 -18.07
N GLU A 5 15.43 -14.96 -18.23
CA GLU A 5 15.58 -15.90 -17.12
C GLU A 5 16.50 -15.37 -16.01
N ALA A 6 17.59 -14.68 -16.41
CA ALA A 6 18.52 -14.06 -15.47
C ALA A 6 17.85 -12.94 -14.65
N GLN A 7 17.06 -12.08 -15.29
CA GLN A 7 16.31 -11.02 -14.61
C GLN A 7 15.29 -11.58 -13.62
N LEU A 8 14.52 -12.59 -14.03
CA LEU A 8 13.55 -13.21 -13.15
C LEU A 8 14.22 -13.92 -11.98
N LYS A 9 15.37 -14.59 -12.21
CA LYS A 9 16.15 -15.21 -11.15
C LYS A 9 16.62 -14.18 -10.11
N GLN A 10 17.23 -13.08 -10.55
CA GLN A 10 17.65 -11.99 -9.65
C GLN A 10 16.46 -11.43 -8.86
N ALA A 11 15.33 -11.21 -9.52
CA ALA A 11 14.14 -10.66 -8.87
C ALA A 11 13.56 -11.60 -7.80
N CYS A 12 13.62 -12.92 -8.02
CA CYS A 12 13.26 -13.90 -7.00
C CYS A 12 14.24 -13.93 -5.83
N GLU A 13 15.55 -13.82 -6.07
CA GLU A 13 16.58 -13.74 -5.01
C GLU A 13 16.41 -12.48 -4.14
N ASP A 14 16.07 -11.35 -4.75
CA ASP A 14 15.71 -10.11 -4.02
C ASP A 14 14.42 -10.32 -3.21
N TYR A 15 13.41 -10.96 -3.79
CA TYR A 15 12.15 -11.25 -3.09
C TYR A 15 12.34 -12.19 -1.88
N GLU A 16 13.18 -13.21 -1.98
CA GLU A 16 13.45 -14.13 -0.86
C GLU A 16 14.05 -13.39 0.34
N GLN A 17 15.04 -12.53 0.10
CA GLN A 17 15.63 -11.67 1.14
C GLN A 17 14.60 -10.70 1.71
N ALA A 18 13.78 -10.10 0.83
CA ALA A 18 12.74 -9.17 1.23
C ALA A 18 11.66 -9.84 2.09
N LEU A 19 11.28 -11.07 1.76
CA LEU A 19 10.31 -11.86 2.50
C LEU A 19 10.84 -12.24 3.88
N GLU A 20 12.08 -12.71 3.97
CA GLU A 20 12.72 -13.04 5.25
C GLU A 20 12.78 -11.81 6.17
N PHE A 21 13.26 -10.68 5.64
CA PHE A 21 13.32 -9.43 6.37
C PHE A 21 11.92 -8.99 6.86
N THR A 22 10.95 -8.94 5.94
CA THR A 22 9.59 -8.49 6.26
C THR A 22 8.92 -9.41 7.26
N PHE A 23 9.12 -10.73 7.17
CA PHE A 23 8.58 -11.68 8.13
C PHE A 23 9.18 -11.50 9.53
N ARG A 24 10.43 -11.05 9.63
CA ARG A 24 11.10 -10.80 10.91
C ARG A 24 10.57 -9.55 11.60
N VAL A 25 10.35 -8.46 10.85
CA VAL A 25 10.06 -7.13 11.44
C VAL A 25 8.64 -6.60 11.22
N HIS A 26 7.90 -7.13 10.24
CA HIS A 26 6.57 -6.66 9.84
C HIS A 26 5.60 -7.83 9.57
N LYS A 27 5.76 -8.93 10.32
CA LYS A 27 4.97 -10.17 10.15
C LYS A 27 3.47 -9.93 10.11
N SER A 28 2.94 -9.18 11.08
CA SER A 28 1.49 -8.93 11.18
C SER A 28 0.94 -8.15 9.99
N ASP A 29 1.73 -7.23 9.43
CA ASP A 29 1.33 -6.44 8.28
C ASP A 29 1.31 -7.30 7.01
N LEU A 30 2.31 -8.19 6.86
CA LEU A 30 2.38 -9.15 5.77
C LEU A 30 1.23 -10.16 5.82
N GLU A 31 0.96 -10.75 7.00
CA GLU A 31 -0.13 -11.69 7.22
C GLU A 31 -1.50 -11.05 6.94
N ARG A 32 -1.68 -9.78 7.32
CA ARG A 32 -2.91 -9.03 7.01
C ARG A 32 -3.12 -8.93 5.51
N ILE A 33 -2.08 -8.60 4.73
CA ILE A 33 -2.18 -8.46 3.28
C ILE A 33 -2.45 -9.81 2.62
N ASP A 34 -1.77 -10.86 3.06
CA ASP A 34 -1.96 -12.22 2.53
C ASP A 34 -3.37 -12.77 2.82
N ALA A 35 -3.96 -12.39 3.96
CA ALA A 35 -5.31 -12.80 4.36
C ALA A 35 -6.45 -12.10 3.60
N LEU A 36 -6.18 -11.03 2.84
CA LEU A 36 -7.23 -10.31 2.09
C LEU A 36 -7.76 -11.16 0.93
N ASN A 37 -9.06 -11.47 0.96
CA ASN A 37 -9.75 -12.29 -0.04
C ASN A 37 -11.02 -11.58 -0.52
N GLY A 38 -10.85 -10.40 -1.11
CA GLY A 38 -11.92 -9.52 -1.57
C GLY A 38 -12.00 -8.23 -0.75
N VAL A 39 -12.90 -7.34 -1.17
CA VAL A 39 -13.02 -6.00 -0.59
C VAL A 39 -13.37 -6.10 0.90
N VAL A 40 -12.86 -5.22 1.77
CA VAL A 40 -13.19 -5.17 3.21
C VAL A 40 -14.63 -4.74 3.46
N GLU A 41 -15.42 -5.52 4.21
CA GLU A 41 -16.86 -5.25 4.39
C GLU A 41 -17.16 -4.14 5.40
N ASP A 42 -16.28 -3.96 6.36
CA ASP A 42 -16.44 -2.98 7.43
C ASP A 42 -15.94 -1.60 6.99
N PHE A 43 -16.76 -0.55 7.20
CA PHE A 43 -16.40 0.82 6.84
C PHE A 43 -15.20 1.31 7.64
N ASP A 44 -15.09 0.97 8.93
CA ASP A 44 -14.02 1.49 9.76
C ASP A 44 -12.66 0.89 9.34
N LYS A 45 -12.63 -0.38 8.89
CA LYS A 45 -11.48 -0.97 8.20
C LYS A 45 -11.14 -0.24 6.91
N PHE A 46 -12.12 -0.01 6.03
CA PHE A 46 -11.88 0.76 4.79
C PHE A 46 -11.34 2.15 5.08
N PHE A 47 -11.96 2.86 6.02
CA PHE A 47 -11.62 4.23 6.37
C PHE A 47 -10.20 4.33 6.93
N TYR A 48 -9.80 3.37 7.77
CA TYR A 48 -8.42 3.30 8.26
C TYR A 48 -7.41 3.17 7.11
N GLU A 49 -7.65 2.25 6.18
CA GLU A 49 -6.77 2.05 5.02
C GLU A 49 -6.75 3.28 4.09
N TYR A 50 -7.91 3.91 3.87
CA TYR A 50 -8.01 5.16 3.12
C TYR A 50 -7.20 6.29 3.77
N VAL A 51 -7.38 6.54 5.07
CA VAL A 51 -6.63 7.57 5.81
C VAL A 51 -5.13 7.29 5.73
N TYR A 52 -4.71 6.04 5.89
CA TYR A 52 -3.30 5.67 5.79
C TYR A 52 -2.72 6.01 4.41
N VAL A 53 -3.35 5.60 3.30
CA VAL A 53 -2.80 5.86 1.96
C VAL A 53 -2.79 7.35 1.62
N ILE A 54 -3.78 8.11 2.09
CA ILE A 54 -3.80 9.58 1.94
C ILE A 54 -2.62 10.20 2.68
N LEU A 55 -2.30 9.73 3.89
CA LEU A 55 -1.13 10.20 4.63
C LEU A 55 0.17 9.78 3.94
N ALA A 56 0.32 8.50 3.61
CA ALA A 56 1.53 7.92 3.02
C ALA A 56 1.87 8.51 1.65
N SER A 57 0.89 9.03 0.90
CA SER A 57 1.13 9.78 -0.33
C SER A 57 1.92 11.07 -0.07
N GLY A 58 3.24 11.03 -0.27
CA GLY A 58 4.15 12.17 -0.07
C GLY A 58 4.73 12.32 1.33
N PHE A 59 4.54 11.33 2.22
CA PHE A 59 5.16 11.29 3.55
C PHE A 59 5.87 9.96 3.77
N ARG A 60 6.82 9.93 4.71
CA ARG A 60 7.44 8.67 5.14
C ARG A 60 6.37 7.77 5.78
N ALA A 61 6.39 6.48 5.49
CA ALA A 61 5.41 5.53 6.00
C ALA A 61 5.31 5.56 7.53
N LYS A 62 6.43 5.72 8.24
CA LYS A 62 6.41 5.87 9.71
C LYS A 62 5.59 7.06 10.21
N VAL A 63 5.58 8.18 9.48
CA VAL A 63 4.78 9.36 9.83
C VAL A 63 3.31 9.08 9.58
N ALA A 64 3.00 8.43 8.46
CA ALA A 64 1.63 7.99 8.17
C ALA A 64 1.11 7.01 9.23
N ALA A 65 1.90 5.99 9.60
CA ALA A 65 1.54 5.00 10.62
C ALA A 65 1.28 5.64 12.00
N ARG A 66 2.07 6.64 12.39
CA ARG A 66 1.88 7.38 13.65
C ARG A 66 0.63 8.26 13.65
N LEU A 67 0.35 8.95 12.54
CA LEU A 67 -0.76 9.91 12.46
C LEU A 67 -2.10 9.26 12.12
N CYS A 68 -2.10 8.14 11.41
CA CYS A 68 -3.32 7.46 10.95
C CYS A 68 -4.32 7.18 12.08
N PRO A 69 -3.98 6.48 13.18
CA PRO A 69 -4.96 6.20 14.23
C PRO A 69 -5.55 7.48 14.85
N LEU A 70 -4.72 8.52 15.05
CA LEU A 70 -5.15 9.80 15.59
C LEU A 70 -6.18 10.50 14.70
N LEU A 71 -5.97 10.48 13.37
CA LEU A 71 -6.91 11.08 12.43
C LEU A 71 -8.17 10.22 12.22
N VAL A 72 -8.05 8.89 12.28
CA VAL A 72 -9.22 7.99 12.25
C VAL A 72 -10.13 8.25 13.45
N ASP A 73 -9.57 8.42 14.64
CA ASP A 73 -10.31 8.71 15.88
C ASP A 73 -11.08 10.04 15.83
N CYS A 74 -10.66 10.96 14.97
CA CYS A 74 -11.36 12.22 14.75
C CYS A 74 -12.69 12.04 14.01
N LYS A 75 -12.93 10.91 13.32
CA LYS A 75 -14.22 10.60 12.68
C LYS A 75 -14.72 11.72 11.76
N GLY A 76 -13.81 12.29 10.97
CA GLY A 76 -14.11 13.38 10.03
C GLY A 76 -14.31 14.77 10.66
N ASP A 77 -14.11 14.93 11.97
CA ASP A 77 -14.11 16.22 12.66
C ASP A 77 -12.92 17.08 12.21
N LEU A 78 -13.19 18.09 11.38
CA LEU A 78 -12.16 18.93 10.78
C LEU A 78 -11.33 19.69 11.81
N ASP A 79 -11.95 20.19 12.88
CA ASP A 79 -11.25 21.03 13.85
C ASP A 79 -10.26 20.19 14.68
N LYS A 80 -10.66 18.99 15.09
CA LYS A 80 -9.73 18.03 15.74
C LYS A 80 -8.61 17.60 14.80
N MET A 81 -8.93 17.31 13.54
CA MET A 81 -7.90 16.92 12.57
C MET A 81 -6.89 18.04 12.32
N ARG A 82 -7.32 19.32 12.32
CA ARG A 82 -6.43 20.47 12.18
C ARG A 82 -5.44 20.61 13.33
N GLU A 83 -5.82 20.22 14.55
CA GLU A 83 -4.92 20.23 15.68
C GLU A 83 -3.75 19.24 15.47
N ILE A 84 -4.02 18.09 14.85
CA ILE A 84 -3.07 17.00 14.62
C ILE A 84 -2.25 17.18 13.33
N PHE A 85 -2.89 17.59 12.24
CA PHE A 85 -2.29 17.58 10.90
C PHE A 85 -2.69 18.81 10.07
N LYS A 86 -1.68 19.58 9.61
CA LYS A 86 -1.87 20.91 9.01
C LYS A 86 -2.15 20.90 7.50
N ASN A 87 -2.24 19.74 6.86
CA ASN A 87 -2.53 19.67 5.42
C ASN A 87 -4.05 19.74 5.19
N GLU A 88 -4.58 20.96 5.09
CA GLU A 88 -6.03 21.24 4.90
C GLU A 88 -6.65 20.39 3.78
N SER A 89 -5.94 20.26 2.68
CA SER A 89 -6.45 19.55 1.52
C SER A 89 -6.54 18.03 1.71
N LYS A 90 -5.71 17.42 2.57
CA LYS A 90 -5.82 16.00 2.94
C LYS A 90 -6.89 15.79 4.02
N ILE A 91 -6.95 16.65 5.04
CA ILE A 91 -7.96 16.51 6.10
C ILE A 91 -9.38 16.71 5.56
N LYS A 92 -9.57 17.60 4.57
CA LYS A 92 -10.85 17.75 3.88
C LYS A 92 -11.26 16.46 3.16
N ALA A 93 -10.33 15.84 2.43
CA ALA A 93 -10.57 14.56 1.75
C ALA A 93 -10.97 13.44 2.74
N ILE A 94 -10.29 13.38 3.90
CA ILE A 94 -10.63 12.45 4.98
C ILE A 94 -12.03 12.71 5.53
N ALA A 95 -12.39 13.97 5.80
CA ALA A 95 -13.72 14.34 6.26
C ALA A 95 -14.79 13.97 5.23
N ASP A 96 -14.57 14.28 3.95
CA ASP A 96 -15.49 14.00 2.85
C ASP A 96 -15.77 12.50 2.73
N VAL A 97 -14.74 11.64 2.83
CA VAL A 97 -14.92 10.17 2.82
C VAL A 97 -15.64 9.68 4.07
N TYR A 98 -15.39 10.26 5.24
CA TYR A 98 -16.11 9.86 6.45
C TYR A 98 -17.63 10.09 6.34
N GLN A 99 -18.06 11.16 5.66
CA GLN A 99 -19.48 11.43 5.40
C GLN A 99 -20.16 10.35 4.55
N MET A 100 -19.40 9.51 3.84
CA MET A 100 -19.92 8.42 3.02
C MET A 100 -20.27 7.16 3.84
N LYS A 101 -20.00 7.14 5.15
CA LYS A 101 -20.21 5.97 6.04
C LYS A 101 -21.60 5.36 5.93
N SER A 102 -22.65 6.18 5.89
CA SER A 102 -24.04 5.69 5.79
C SER A 102 -24.37 5.04 4.44
N LYS A 103 -23.56 5.29 3.41
CA LYS A 103 -23.69 4.75 2.04
C LYS A 103 -22.57 3.76 1.71
N TRP A 104 -21.90 3.22 2.73
CA TRP A 104 -20.72 2.40 2.53
C TRP A 104 -20.98 1.20 1.61
N LYS A 105 -22.11 0.52 1.77
CA LYS A 105 -22.45 -0.63 0.91
C LYS A 105 -22.49 -0.26 -0.58
N GLU A 106 -23.17 0.82 -0.92
CA GLU A 106 -23.30 1.34 -2.30
C GLU A 106 -21.93 1.76 -2.84
N LEU A 107 -21.14 2.47 -2.03
CA LEU A 107 -19.78 2.89 -2.40
C LEU A 107 -18.87 1.69 -2.64
N ARG A 108 -18.89 0.70 -1.75
CA ARG A 108 -18.11 -0.54 -1.88
C ARG A 108 -18.47 -1.29 -3.16
N GLU A 109 -19.76 -1.41 -3.48
CA GLU A 109 -20.23 -2.09 -4.70
C GLU A 109 -19.77 -1.38 -5.98
N SER A 110 -19.48 -0.08 -5.91
CA SER A 110 -18.91 0.67 -7.04
C SER A 110 -17.43 0.35 -7.31
N PHE A 111 -16.72 -0.31 -6.38
CA PHE A 111 -15.30 -0.65 -6.50
C PHE A 111 -15.05 -1.88 -7.39
N THR A 112 -15.46 -1.76 -8.65
CA THR A 112 -15.46 -2.84 -9.67
C THR A 112 -14.09 -3.05 -10.33
N SER A 113 -13.18 -2.08 -10.20
CA SER A 113 -11.82 -2.12 -10.74
C SER A 113 -10.87 -1.26 -9.91
N ILE A 114 -9.56 -1.37 -10.11
CA ILE A 114 -8.59 -0.47 -9.48
C ILE A 114 -8.89 1.00 -9.84
N ASP A 115 -9.27 1.28 -11.09
CA ASP A 115 -9.56 2.65 -11.56
C ASP A 115 -10.81 3.25 -10.93
N SER A 116 -11.79 2.42 -10.57
CA SER A 116 -12.99 2.89 -9.87
C SER A 116 -12.67 3.54 -8.51
N LEU A 117 -11.50 3.28 -7.92
CA LEU A 117 -11.06 3.95 -6.69
C LEU A 117 -10.69 5.42 -6.90
N MET A 118 -10.39 5.84 -8.13
CA MET A 118 -10.04 7.23 -8.43
C MET A 118 -11.22 8.21 -8.29
N GLN A 119 -12.45 7.71 -8.12
CA GLN A 119 -13.59 8.55 -7.74
C GLN A 119 -13.47 9.07 -6.30
N LEU A 120 -12.67 8.41 -5.45
CA LEU A 120 -12.46 8.84 -4.08
C LEU A 120 -11.58 10.10 -4.05
N PRO A 121 -11.86 11.04 -3.13
CA PRO A 121 -11.04 12.23 -2.97
C PRO A 121 -9.56 11.88 -2.82
N ARG A 122 -8.71 12.49 -3.65
CA ARG A 122 -7.23 12.37 -3.61
C ARG A 122 -6.65 10.98 -3.88
N ILE A 123 -7.43 10.08 -4.45
CA ILE A 123 -6.89 8.84 -5.00
C ILE A 123 -6.51 9.08 -6.47
N GLY A 124 -5.21 9.21 -6.70
CA GLY A 124 -4.64 9.43 -8.04
C GLY A 124 -4.12 8.13 -8.69
N PRO A 125 -3.48 8.26 -9.87
CA PRO A 125 -3.02 7.13 -10.69
C PRO A 125 -2.11 6.12 -9.98
N ILE A 126 -1.29 6.56 -9.02
CA ILE A 126 -0.41 5.67 -8.24
C ILE A 126 -1.06 5.22 -6.94
N VAL A 127 -1.79 6.13 -6.27
CA VAL A 127 -2.35 5.87 -4.93
C VAL A 127 -3.46 4.82 -4.99
N LYS A 128 -4.17 4.70 -6.12
CA LYS A 128 -5.20 3.68 -6.35
C LYS A 128 -4.68 2.25 -6.11
N TYR A 129 -3.45 1.94 -6.51
CA TYR A 129 -2.86 0.61 -6.34
C TYR A 129 -2.62 0.29 -4.85
N HIS A 130 -2.11 1.27 -4.10
CA HIS A 130 -1.91 1.13 -2.66
C HIS A 130 -3.23 0.85 -1.95
N LEU A 131 -4.26 1.65 -2.26
CA LEU A 131 -5.57 1.45 -1.66
C LEU A 131 -6.17 0.09 -2.07
N ALA A 132 -6.11 -0.24 -3.36
CA ALA A 132 -6.65 -1.50 -3.90
C ALA A 132 -6.06 -2.72 -3.21
N ARG A 133 -4.74 -2.74 -3.00
CA ARG A 133 -4.02 -3.78 -2.25
C ARG A 133 -4.52 -3.85 -0.81
N ASN A 134 -4.65 -2.70 -0.14
CA ASN A 134 -4.98 -2.64 1.28
C ASN A 134 -6.41 -3.06 1.62
N ILE A 135 -7.35 -2.77 0.72
CA ILE A 135 -8.76 -3.04 0.95
C ILE A 135 -9.25 -4.30 0.25
N GLY A 136 -8.41 -4.95 -0.57
CA GLY A 136 -8.74 -6.20 -1.26
C GLY A 136 -9.55 -6.05 -2.55
N VAL A 137 -9.52 -4.88 -3.22
CA VAL A 137 -10.07 -4.71 -4.58
C VAL A 137 -9.23 -5.48 -5.59
N CYS A 138 -7.91 -5.40 -5.46
CA CYS A 138 -6.99 -6.16 -6.29
C CYS A 138 -5.69 -6.40 -5.51
N SER A 139 -5.22 -7.65 -5.51
CA SER A 139 -3.85 -7.94 -5.09
C SER A 139 -2.91 -7.52 -6.21
N CYS A 140 -2.33 -6.33 -6.08
CA CYS A 140 -1.45 -5.72 -7.09
C CYS A 140 -0.25 -5.04 -6.43
N ALA A 141 0.80 -4.81 -7.21
CA ALA A 141 1.91 -3.97 -6.82
C ALA A 141 1.59 -2.48 -6.95
N LYS A 142 2.26 -1.65 -6.15
CA LYS A 142 2.22 -0.20 -6.29
C LYS A 142 3.50 0.26 -6.99
N PRO A 143 3.45 0.81 -8.20
CA PRO A 143 4.64 1.27 -8.93
C PRO A 143 5.15 2.62 -8.37
N ASP A 144 5.58 2.63 -7.09
CA ASP A 144 6.17 3.82 -6.48
C ASP A 144 7.67 3.95 -6.78
N LYS A 145 8.29 5.01 -6.28
CA LYS A 145 9.71 5.31 -6.55
C LYS A 145 10.68 4.21 -6.10
N HIS A 146 10.35 3.44 -5.06
CA HIS A 146 11.20 2.33 -4.62
C HIS A 146 11.11 1.18 -5.60
N MET A 147 9.89 0.81 -5.99
CA MET A 147 9.64 -0.28 -6.92
C MET A 147 10.18 0.02 -8.33
N VAL A 148 9.98 1.24 -8.83
CA VAL A 148 10.49 1.65 -10.16
C VAL A 148 12.02 1.69 -10.20
N ARG A 149 12.69 2.11 -9.13
CA ARG A 149 14.17 2.07 -9.05
C ARG A 149 14.70 0.65 -9.02
N TRP A 150 14.08 -0.21 -8.22
CA TRP A 150 14.42 -1.62 -8.17
C TRP A 150 14.23 -2.31 -9.53
N LEU A 151 13.13 -1.99 -10.23
CA LEU A 151 12.92 -2.43 -11.61
C LEU A 151 14.02 -1.96 -12.55
N GLU A 152 14.41 -0.68 -12.50
CA GLU A 152 15.49 -0.12 -13.32
C GLU A 152 16.81 -0.86 -13.09
N GLU A 153 17.14 -1.18 -11.84
CA GLU A 153 18.38 -1.89 -11.48
C GLU A 153 18.44 -3.31 -12.08
N ILE A 154 17.30 -4.00 -12.19
CA ILE A 154 17.23 -5.36 -12.74
C ILE A 154 17.10 -5.35 -14.27
N THR A 155 16.31 -4.42 -14.81
CA THR A 155 15.81 -4.51 -16.19
C THR A 155 16.27 -3.37 -17.11
N GLY A 156 16.72 -2.26 -16.54
CA GLY A 156 16.93 -0.99 -17.25
C GLY A 156 15.65 -0.23 -17.62
N SER A 157 14.46 -0.78 -17.33
CA SER A 157 13.16 -0.12 -17.57
C SER A 157 12.79 0.81 -16.43
N LYS A 158 12.09 1.90 -16.76
CA LYS A 158 11.46 2.82 -15.81
C LYS A 158 9.93 2.83 -15.92
N ASP A 159 9.39 1.96 -16.76
CA ASP A 159 7.95 1.91 -17.00
C ASP A 159 7.24 1.39 -15.75
N GLU A 160 6.24 2.12 -15.28
CA GLU A 160 5.44 1.75 -14.11
C GLU A 160 4.69 0.44 -14.36
N ASP A 161 4.26 0.19 -15.60
CA ASP A 161 3.55 -1.05 -15.97
C ASP A 161 4.47 -2.28 -15.89
N ASP A 162 5.79 -2.10 -16.08
CA ASP A 162 6.76 -3.20 -15.97
C ASP A 162 6.97 -3.64 -14.51
N VAL A 163 6.63 -2.80 -13.51
CA VAL A 163 6.61 -3.22 -12.09
C VAL A 163 5.58 -4.33 -11.87
N HIS A 164 4.39 -4.22 -12.48
CA HIS A 164 3.37 -5.26 -12.43
C HIS A 164 3.84 -6.54 -13.11
N VAL A 165 4.50 -6.43 -14.26
CA VAL A 165 5.04 -7.59 -14.99
C VAL A 165 6.02 -8.40 -14.14
N ILE A 166 6.97 -7.73 -13.49
CA ILE A 166 8.00 -8.43 -12.68
C ILE A 166 7.43 -8.99 -11.37
N THR A 167 6.55 -8.25 -10.71
CA THR A 167 5.94 -8.70 -9.44
C THR A 167 4.95 -9.85 -9.67
N ASP A 168 4.15 -9.84 -10.73
CA ASP A 168 3.29 -10.96 -11.14
C ASP A 168 4.11 -12.20 -11.53
N ALA A 169 5.23 -12.02 -12.23
CA ALA A 169 6.12 -13.12 -12.59
C ALA A 169 6.72 -13.80 -11.34
N ILE A 170 7.16 -13.03 -10.35
CA ILE A 170 7.61 -13.54 -9.05
C ILE A 170 6.45 -14.25 -8.35
N ALA A 171 5.29 -13.60 -8.23
CA ALA A 171 4.10 -14.12 -7.55
C ALA A 171 3.69 -15.50 -8.09
N LYS A 172 3.67 -15.66 -9.42
CA LYS A 172 3.43 -16.96 -10.08
C LYS A 172 4.52 -17.99 -9.78
N LYS A 173 5.80 -17.58 -9.83
CA LYS A 173 6.94 -18.46 -9.59
C LYS A 173 6.96 -19.01 -8.16
N VAL A 174 6.61 -18.19 -7.18
CA VAL A 174 6.62 -18.54 -5.74
C VAL A 174 5.26 -18.94 -5.19
N ASN A 175 4.22 -18.99 -6.04
CA ASN A 175 2.83 -19.28 -5.67
C ASN A 175 2.32 -18.38 -4.52
N LYS A 176 2.47 -17.07 -4.68
CA LYS A 176 2.00 -16.02 -3.76
C LYS A 176 1.11 -15.01 -4.49
N LYS A 177 0.41 -14.17 -3.71
CA LYS A 177 -0.33 -13.02 -4.22
C LYS A 177 0.63 -11.90 -4.61
N GLU A 178 0.40 -11.22 -5.74
CA GLU A 178 1.23 -10.07 -6.17
C GLU A 178 1.33 -8.98 -5.09
N GLY A 179 0.24 -8.67 -4.38
CA GLY A 179 0.25 -7.68 -3.30
C GLY A 179 1.08 -8.09 -2.09
N THR A 180 1.31 -9.40 -1.89
CA THR A 180 2.24 -9.92 -0.87
C THR A 180 3.69 -9.77 -1.32
N VAL A 181 3.96 -10.02 -2.60
CA VAL A 181 5.28 -9.78 -3.21
C VAL A 181 5.64 -8.29 -3.14
N ASP A 182 4.72 -7.42 -3.55
CA ASP A 182 4.84 -5.96 -3.43
C ASP A 182 5.17 -5.54 -2.00
N PHE A 183 4.39 -5.98 -1.01
CA PHE A 183 4.60 -5.55 0.36
C PHE A 183 5.98 -5.93 0.89
N ALA A 184 6.39 -7.18 0.65
CA ALA A 184 7.69 -7.65 1.10
C ALA A 184 8.84 -6.84 0.45
N LEU A 185 8.81 -6.70 -0.87
CA LEU A 185 9.81 -5.91 -1.60
C LEU A 185 9.81 -4.46 -1.14
N TRP A 186 8.66 -3.82 -1.02
CA TRP A 186 8.55 -2.43 -0.62
C TRP A 186 9.08 -2.19 0.80
N VAL A 187 8.76 -3.07 1.75
CA VAL A 187 9.31 -2.99 3.11
C VAL A 187 10.82 -3.07 3.06
N TRP A 188 11.38 -4.09 2.40
CA TRP A 188 12.82 -4.26 2.31
C TRP A 188 13.54 -3.09 1.60
N LEU A 189 13.01 -2.62 0.46
CA LEU A 189 13.56 -1.49 -0.30
C LEU A 189 13.47 -0.16 0.46
N SER A 190 12.40 0.07 1.24
CA SER A 190 12.26 1.27 2.07
C SER A 190 13.16 1.26 3.31
N HIS A 191 13.74 0.11 3.62
CA HIS A 191 14.66 -0.15 4.73
C HIS A 191 16.09 -0.39 4.22
N SER A 192 16.52 0.33 3.17
CA SER A 192 17.89 0.22 2.62
C SER A 192 18.31 -1.24 2.33
N ARG A 193 17.38 -2.09 1.87
CA ARG A 193 17.61 -3.53 1.63
C ARG A 193 17.97 -4.33 2.91
N GLY A 194 17.33 -4.01 4.03
CA GLY A 194 17.32 -4.86 5.24
C GLY A 194 17.83 -4.21 6.53
N GLU A 195 18.09 -2.91 6.52
CA GLU A 195 18.41 -2.13 7.71
C GLU A 195 17.16 -1.91 8.56
N GLU A 196 17.19 -2.33 9.83
CA GLU A 196 16.08 -2.06 10.74
C GLU A 196 15.93 -0.57 11.02
N MET A 197 14.68 -0.11 11.03
CA MET A 197 14.32 1.27 11.28
C MET A 197 13.38 1.35 12.49
N GLU A 198 13.07 2.57 12.92
CA GLU A 198 12.16 2.84 14.05
C GLU A 198 10.80 2.12 13.93
N CYS A 199 10.30 1.88 12.70
CA CYS A 199 9.03 1.16 12.49
C CYS A 199 9.12 -0.36 12.68
N CYS A 200 10.30 -0.98 12.57
CA CYS A 200 10.50 -2.43 12.62
C CYS A 200 10.20 -3.06 13.99
N ASN A 201 10.30 -2.27 15.06
CA ASN A 201 10.12 -2.73 16.44
C ASN A 201 9.16 -1.82 17.25
N GLY A 202 8.68 -0.73 16.66
CA GLY A 202 7.88 0.30 17.33
C GLY A 202 6.37 0.05 17.36
N GLY A 203 5.91 -1.15 16.99
CA GLY A 203 4.48 -1.50 16.93
C GLY A 203 3.68 -0.70 15.88
N LEU A 204 4.36 -0.03 14.94
CA LEU A 204 3.73 0.75 13.89
C LEU A 204 3.28 -0.17 12.76
N ALA A 205 1.97 -0.24 12.53
CA ALA A 205 1.40 -1.00 11.42
C ALA A 205 1.66 -0.28 10.09
N LEU A 206 2.54 -0.84 9.26
CA LEU A 206 2.73 -0.39 7.90
C LEU A 206 1.61 -0.97 7.03
N ARG A 207 0.89 -0.10 6.33
CA ARG A 207 -0.23 -0.51 5.51
C ARG A 207 0.09 -0.54 4.04
#